data_AF-A0AAW9Q151-F1
#
_entry.id   AF-A0AAW9Q151-F1
#
_cell.length_a   1.000
_cell.length_b   1.000
_cell.length_c   1.000
_cell.angle_alpha   90.00
_cell.angle_beta   90.00
_cell.angle_gamma   90.00
#
_symmetry.space_group_name_H-M   'P 1'
#
loop_
_entity.id
_entity.type
_entity.pdbx_description
1 polymer ?
#
loop_
_entity_poly.entity_id
_entity_poly.type
_entity_poly.pdbx_seq_one_letter_code
_entity_poly.pdbx_strand_id
1 'polypeptide(L)'
;MITQTMVQPSSLLPIGMNIVPLGNVFLFHLTDDLQDRLEDLLDRKKADTLTNEQTAELEGITELSRIFTLINAQIAEKALWCPLKPEDLFENAPVTSVNTAIRQNT
;
A
#
# COMPACT_ATOMS: atom_id res chain seq x y z
N MET A 1 16.43 -34.52 -4.86
CA MET A 1 15.74 -33.26 -5.19
C MET A 1 14.98 -32.83 -3.96
N ILE A 2 15.21 -31.61 -3.47
CA ILE A 2 14.40 -31.02 -2.39
C ILE A 2 13.21 -30.37 -3.08
N THR A 3 12.06 -31.02 -3.07
CA THR A 3 10.82 -30.46 -3.59
C THR A 3 10.33 -29.43 -2.57
N GLN A 4 10.60 -28.15 -2.83
CA GLN A 4 10.05 -27.06 -2.04
C GLN A 4 8.57 -26.94 -2.40
N THR A 5 7.71 -27.50 -1.55
CA THR A 5 6.28 -27.20 -1.56
C THR A 5 6.15 -25.69 -1.40
N MET A 6 5.50 -25.01 -2.33
CA MET A 6 5.27 -23.56 -2.26
C MET A 6 3.76 -23.33 -2.27
N VAL A 7 3.22 -22.76 -1.20
CA VAL A 7 1.81 -22.36 -1.16
C VAL A 7 1.67 -21.10 -2.01
N GLN A 8 0.82 -21.15 -3.02
CA GLN A 8 0.56 -19.99 -3.88
C GLN A 8 -0.20 -18.93 -3.08
N PRO A 9 0.26 -17.67 -3.02
CA PRO A 9 -0.47 -16.61 -2.30
C PRO A 9 -1.90 -16.44 -2.83
N SER A 10 -2.11 -16.66 -4.13
CA SER A 10 -3.43 -16.61 -4.76
C SER A 10 -4.41 -17.65 -4.24
N SER A 11 -3.95 -18.82 -3.79
CA SER A 11 -4.84 -19.84 -3.21
C SER A 11 -5.37 -19.45 -1.83
N LEU A 12 -4.73 -18.48 -1.17
CA LEU A 12 -5.12 -17.98 0.15
C LEU A 12 -6.13 -16.83 0.06
N LEU A 13 -6.28 -16.17 -1.10
CA LEU A 13 -7.22 -15.05 -1.28
C LEU A 13 -8.67 -15.34 -0.86
N PRO A 14 -9.27 -16.51 -1.15
CA PRO A 14 -10.68 -16.77 -0.81
C PRO A 14 -10.98 -16.76 0.69
N ILE A 15 -9.99 -17.09 1.53
CA ILE A 15 -10.13 -17.23 2.99
C ILE A 15 -9.33 -16.17 3.76
N GLY A 16 -8.36 -15.56 3.09
CA GLY A 16 -7.29 -14.77 3.70
C GLY A 16 -7.39 -13.28 3.46
N MET A 17 -8.42 -12.81 2.77
CA MET A 17 -8.58 -11.40 2.41
C MET A 17 -9.80 -10.82 3.10
N ASN A 18 -9.59 -9.76 3.89
CA ASN A 18 -10.63 -8.87 4.34
C ASN A 18 -10.47 -7.49 3.69
N ILE A 19 -11.60 -6.86 3.36
CA ILE A 19 -11.64 -5.53 2.75
C ILE A 19 -12.41 -4.60 3.68
N VAL A 20 -11.75 -3.55 4.15
CA VAL A 20 -12.34 -2.59 5.09
C VAL A 20 -12.40 -1.20 4.46
N PRO A 21 -13.56 -0.53 4.47
CA PRO A 21 -13.66 0.85 4.02
C PRO A 21 -12.98 1.80 5.02
N LEU A 22 -12.15 2.71 4.50
CA LEU A 22 -11.53 3.79 5.27
C LEU A 22 -11.72 5.11 4.52
N GLY A 23 -12.72 5.90 4.93
CA GLY A 23 -13.08 7.14 4.25
C GLY A 23 -13.56 6.86 2.83
N ASN A 24 -12.82 7.33 1.83
CA ASN A 24 -13.15 7.16 0.40
C ASN A 24 -12.32 6.07 -0.29
N VAL A 25 -11.61 5.23 0.48
CA VAL A 25 -10.79 4.13 -0.06
C VAL A 25 -11.09 2.81 0.64
N PHE A 26 -10.66 1.72 0.02
CA PHE A 26 -10.71 0.38 0.59
C PHE A 26 -9.30 -0.08 0.95
N LEU A 27 -9.12 -0.62 2.15
CA LEU A 27 -7.88 -1.23 2.58
C LEU A 27 -8.03 -2.76 2.58
N PHE A 28 -6.96 -3.42 2.18
CA PHE A 28 -6.84 -4.86 2.12
C PHE A 28 -5.99 -5.32 3.30
N HIS A 29 -6.47 -6.32 4.04
CA HIS A 29 -5.68 -6.94 5.10
C HIS A 29 -6.02 -8.42 5.22
N LEU A 30 -5.21 -9.14 5.99
CA LEU A 30 -5.45 -10.55 6.27
C LEU A 30 -6.67 -10.71 7.18
N THR A 31 -7.45 -11.78 7.00
CA THR A 31 -8.48 -12.18 7.97
C THR A 31 -7.85 -12.50 9.33
N ASP A 32 -8.63 -12.39 10.40
CA ASP A 32 -8.15 -12.67 11.77
C ASP A 32 -7.59 -14.10 11.86
N ASP A 33 -8.31 -15.08 11.31
CA ASP A 33 -7.85 -16.49 11.26
C ASP A 33 -6.48 -16.65 10.58
N LEU A 34 -6.23 -15.91 9.50
CA LEU A 34 -4.96 -16.00 8.76
C LEU A 34 -3.85 -15.20 9.44
N GLN A 35 -4.20 -14.15 10.17
CA GLN A 35 -3.28 -13.41 11.05
C GLN A 35 -2.84 -14.27 12.23
N ASP A 36 -3.78 -14.87 12.95
CA ASP A 36 -3.49 -15.80 14.06
C ASP A 36 -2.62 -16.97 13.60
N ARG A 37 -2.91 -17.50 12.40
CA ARG A 37 -2.10 -18.55 11.79
C ARG A 37 -0.68 -18.09 11.46
N LEU A 38 -0.53 -16.88 10.94
CA LEU A 38 0.79 -16.28 10.68
C LEU A 38 1.59 -16.15 11.98
N GLU A 39 0.96 -15.70 13.06
CA GLU A 39 1.59 -15.56 14.37
C GLU A 39 2.05 -16.91 14.95
N ASP A 40 1.19 -17.94 14.93
CA ASP A 40 1.53 -19.30 15.36
C ASP A 40 2.74 -19.87 14.57
N LEU A 41 2.75 -19.66 13.25
CA LEU A 41 3.87 -20.08 12.40
C LEU A 41 5.15 -19.30 12.72
N LEU A 42 5.07 -18.01 13.00
CA LEU A 42 6.23 -17.20 13.40
C LEU A 42 6.79 -17.65 14.75
N ASP A 43 5.94 -18.00 15.71
CA ASP A 43 6.39 -18.49 17.01
C ASP A 43 7.04 -19.87 16.92
N ARG A 44 6.50 -20.76 16.10
CA ARG A 44 7.15 -22.03 15.76
C ARG A 44 8.47 -21.83 15.04
N LYS A 45 8.61 -20.76 14.25
CA LYS A 45 9.86 -20.42 13.56
C LYS A 45 10.94 -20.02 14.54
N LYS A 46 10.58 -19.20 15.53
CA LYS A 46 11.49 -18.82 16.62
C LYS A 46 11.93 -20.02 17.46
N ALA A 47 11.07 -21.04 17.57
CA ALA A 47 11.38 -22.28 18.27
C ALA A 47 12.15 -23.31 17.42
N ASP A 48 12.45 -23.02 16.14
CA ASP A 48 13.03 -23.95 15.17
C ASP A 48 12.23 -25.26 15.00
N THR A 49 10.91 -25.23 15.22
CA THR A 49 10.03 -26.40 15.17
C THR A 49 9.16 -26.47 13.90
N LEU A 50 9.48 -25.71 12.85
CA LEU A 50 8.69 -25.71 11.62
C LEU A 50 8.90 -26.97 10.79
N THR A 51 7.80 -27.50 10.27
CA THR A 51 7.88 -28.47 9.18
C THR A 51 8.08 -27.76 7.83
N ASN A 52 8.47 -28.52 6.80
CA ASN A 52 8.61 -27.98 5.45
C ASN A 52 7.28 -27.43 4.91
N GLU A 53 6.15 -28.08 5.25
CA GLU A 53 4.81 -27.67 4.85
C GLU A 53 4.41 -26.36 5.54
N GLN A 54 4.70 -26.24 6.84
CA GLN A 54 4.48 -24.99 7.59
C GLN A 54 5.37 -23.87 7.07
N THR A 55 6.56 -24.19 6.56
CA THR A 55 7.50 -23.20 6.01
C THR A 55 6.94 -22.65 4.70
N ALA A 56 6.44 -23.54 3.85
CA ALA A 56 5.74 -23.19 2.63
C ALA A 56 4.50 -22.33 2.89
N GLU A 57 3.73 -22.67 3.92
CA GLU A 57 2.55 -21.93 4.35
C GLU A 57 2.93 -20.52 4.84
N LEU A 58 3.95 -20.42 5.70
CA LEU A 58 4.46 -19.15 6.21
C LEU A 58 4.94 -18.24 5.07
N GLU A 59 5.69 -18.78 4.10
CA GLU A 59 6.12 -18.04 2.92
C GLU A 59 4.92 -17.54 2.09
N GLY A 60 3.91 -18.39 1.86
CA GLY A 60 2.71 -18.03 1.13
C GLY A 60 1.90 -16.92 1.80
N ILE A 61 1.69 -17.00 3.12
CA ILE A 61 0.97 -15.98 3.89
C ILE A 61 1.76 -14.66 3.94
N THR A 62 3.07 -14.74 4.13
CA THR A 62 3.95 -13.56 4.16
C THR A 62 3.92 -12.81 2.84
N GLU A 63 3.99 -13.53 1.71
CA GLU A 63 3.91 -12.91 0.40
C GLU A 63 2.53 -12.30 0.14
N LEU A 64 1.44 -12.95 0.57
CA LEU A 64 0.10 -12.37 0.48
C LEU A 64 0.00 -11.04 1.27
N SER A 65 0.54 -11.00 2.50
CA SER A 65 0.58 -9.77 3.32
C SER A 65 1.36 -8.64 2.63
N ARG A 66 2.47 -8.99 1.97
CA ARG A 66 3.27 -8.04 1.19
C ARG A 66 2.50 -7.48 0.00
N ILE A 67 1.74 -8.31 -0.71
CA ILE A 67 0.87 -7.89 -1.81
C ILE A 67 -0.18 -6.88 -1.32
N PHE A 68 -0.85 -7.17 -0.20
CA PHE A 68 -1.83 -6.24 0.39
C PHE A 68 -1.18 -4.91 0.79
N THR A 69 0.01 -4.95 1.40
CA THR A 69 0.77 -3.75 1.75
C THR A 69 1.07 -2.89 0.51
N LEU A 70 1.49 -3.51 -0.60
CA LEU A 70 1.76 -2.80 -1.85
C LEU A 70 0.49 -2.16 -2.44
N ILE A 71 -0.63 -2.89 -2.46
CA ILE A 71 -1.91 -2.37 -2.93
C ILE A 71 -2.34 -1.18 -2.06
N ASN A 72 -2.28 -1.32 -0.73
CA ASN A 72 -2.64 -0.25 0.20
C ASN A 72 -1.73 0.98 0.03
N ALA A 73 -0.44 0.80 -0.22
CA ALA A 73 0.49 1.89 -0.49
C ALA A 73 0.14 2.64 -1.78
N GLN A 74 -0.18 1.92 -2.86
CA GLN A 74 -0.63 2.52 -4.13
C GLN A 74 -1.96 3.26 -3.98
N ILE A 75 -2.88 2.72 -3.16
CA ILE A 75 -4.12 3.40 -2.83
C ILE A 75 -3.81 4.68 -2.08
N ALA A 76 -2.97 4.64 -1.04
CA ALA A 76 -2.59 5.82 -0.27
C ALA A 76 -1.92 6.91 -1.12
N GLU A 77 -1.06 6.53 -2.08
CA GLU A 77 -0.45 7.44 -3.04
C GLU A 77 -1.51 8.16 -3.91
N LYS A 78 -2.49 7.40 -4.42
CA LYS A 78 -3.55 7.94 -5.29
C LYS A 78 -4.66 8.65 -4.53
N ALA A 79 -4.86 8.33 -3.25
CA ALA A 79 -5.98 8.76 -2.40
C ALA A 79 -5.90 10.22 -1.92
N LEU A 80 -5.21 11.10 -2.64
CA LEU A 80 -5.17 12.53 -2.34
C LEU A 80 -4.35 12.88 -1.08
N TRP A 81 -3.19 12.27 -0.86
CA TRP A 81 -2.15 12.89 -0.02
C TRP A 81 -1.38 13.93 -0.84
N CYS A 82 -2.09 14.93 -1.37
CA CYS A 82 -1.51 16.16 -1.91
C CYS A 82 -1.98 17.32 -1.03
N PRO A 83 -1.17 17.80 -0.06
CA PRO A 83 -1.52 19.01 0.68
C PRO A 83 -1.26 20.30 -0.10
N LEU A 84 -0.75 20.23 -1.34
CA LEU A 84 -0.48 21.41 -2.15
C LEU A 84 -0.97 21.16 -3.57
N LYS A 85 -2.06 21.84 -3.92
CA LYS A 85 -2.36 22.08 -5.32
C LYS A 85 -1.27 23.03 -5.84
N PRO A 86 -0.55 22.70 -6.94
CA PRO A 86 0.47 23.59 -7.51
C PRO A 86 -0.08 24.96 -7.91
N GLU A 87 -1.40 25.06 -8.11
CA GLU A 87 -2.11 26.30 -8.47
C GLU A 87 -2.18 27.34 -7.35
N ASP A 88 -1.90 26.99 -6.08
CA ASP A 88 -1.79 27.98 -4.99
C ASP A 88 -0.37 28.56 -4.82
N LEU A 89 0.64 28.04 -5.55
CA LEU A 89 2.03 28.48 -5.43
C LEU A 89 2.41 29.66 -6.35
N PHE A 90 1.53 30.06 -7.27
CA PHE A 90 1.84 31.10 -8.28
C PHE A 90 0.98 32.37 -8.20
N GLU A 91 0.03 32.47 -7.28
CA GLU A 91 -0.90 33.61 -7.18
C GLU A 91 -0.44 34.76 -6.27
N ASN A 92 0.88 34.99 -6.09
CA ASN A 92 1.37 36.15 -5.32
C ASN A 92 2.69 36.76 -5.84
N ALA A 93 2.92 36.77 -7.15
CA ALA A 93 3.89 37.71 -7.72
C ALA A 93 3.14 39.01 -8.07
N PRO A 94 3.40 40.15 -7.40
CA PRO A 94 2.83 41.42 -7.84
C PRO A 94 3.32 41.70 -9.26
N VAL A 95 2.37 41.85 -10.19
CA VAL A 95 2.61 42.19 -11.59
C VAL A 95 3.11 43.63 -11.67
N THR A 96 4.35 43.88 -11.30
CA THR A 96 5.03 45.15 -11.60
C THR A 96 5.61 45.06 -13.00
N SER A 97 4.73 45.13 -13.99
CA SER A 97 5.08 45.50 -15.36
C SER A 97 4.39 46.82 -15.67
N VAL A 98 4.98 47.90 -15.14
CA VAL A 98 4.58 49.27 -15.47
C VAL A 98 5.19 49.60 -16.83
N ASN A 99 4.44 49.36 -17.90
CA ASN A 99 4.74 49.95 -19.20
C ASN A 99 4.03 51.30 -19.30
N THR A 100 4.69 52.39 -18.90
CA THR A 100 4.18 53.74 -19.14
C THR A 100 4.42 54.10 -20.61
N ALA A 101 3.47 53.79 -21.48
CA ALA A 101 3.40 54.37 -22.81
C ALA A 101 2.78 55.77 -22.71
N ILE A 102 3.60 56.82 -22.76
CA ILE A 102 3.12 58.20 -22.92
C ILE A 102 2.62 58.34 -24.35
N ARG A 103 1.30 58.47 -24.51
CA ARG A 103 0.66 58.89 -25.75
C ARG A 103 0.22 60.34 -25.57
N GLN A 104 0.88 61.28 -26.24
CA GLN A 104 0.33 62.61 -26.47
C GLN A 104 0.46 62.93 -27.96
N ASN A 105 -0.69 63.02 -28.62
CA ASN A 105 -0.82 63.61 -29.94
C ASN A 105 -2.03 64.56 -29.85
N THR A 106 -1.78 65.87 -29.95
CA THR A 106 -2.67 66.84 -30.59
C THR A 106 -1.85 68.08 -30.96
#